data_AF-A0A7U9N012-F1
#
_entry.id   AF-A0A7U9N012-F1
#
_cell.length_a   1.000
_cell.length_b   1.000
_cell.length_c   1.000
_cell.angle_alpha   90.00
_cell.angle_beta   90.00
_cell.angle_gamma   90.00
#
_symmetry.space_group_name_H-M   'P 1'
#
loop_
_entity.id
_entity.type
_entity.pdbx_description
1 polymer ?
#
loop_
_entity_poly.entity_id
_entity_poly.type
_entity_poly.pdbx_seq_one_letter_code
_entity_poly.pdbx_strand_id
1 'polypeptide(L)'
;MKDKILTGYPSIDKPWLKYYSEEAGNAKLPECAPYEYLWENNIDHLEDIALNYFGMKMTYMGVFEEKVLQAAEKAGVNKVIMYSQSDYMPTRVKAEFLWEMKGQNRGFSKQDRVYNGNTL
;
A
#
# COMPACT_ATOMS: atom_id res chain seq x y z
N MET A 1 -22.47 8.33 -42.96
CA MET A 1 -21.88 7.47 -41.91
C MET A 1 -20.85 6.59 -42.60
N LYS A 2 -19.60 6.53 -42.10
CA LYS A 2 -18.60 5.60 -42.66
C LYS A 2 -18.86 4.24 -42.03
N ASP A 3 -19.16 3.23 -42.83
CA ASP A 3 -19.28 1.86 -42.35
C ASP A 3 -17.92 1.42 -41.80
N LYS A 4 -17.89 1.09 -40.51
CA LYS A 4 -16.66 0.71 -39.81
C LYS A 4 -16.36 -0.74 -40.19
N ILE A 5 -15.29 -0.96 -40.95
CA ILE A 5 -14.80 -2.30 -41.31
C ILE A 5 -14.41 -3.02 -40.01
N LEU A 6 -15.18 -4.04 -39.64
CA LEU A 6 -14.91 -4.90 -38.49
C LEU A 6 -13.76 -5.84 -38.84
N THR A 7 -12.74 -5.86 -37.99
CA THR A 7 -11.55 -6.69 -38.19
C THR A 7 -11.77 -8.15 -37.78
N GLY A 8 -12.84 -8.42 -37.03
CA GLY A 8 -13.16 -9.75 -36.49
C GLY A 8 -12.44 -10.04 -35.17
N TYR A 9 -11.51 -9.18 -34.75
CA TYR A 9 -10.77 -9.32 -33.50
C TYR A 9 -11.40 -8.44 -32.41
N PRO A 10 -11.93 -9.03 -31.32
CA PRO A 10 -12.55 -8.26 -30.25
C PRO A 10 -11.62 -7.22 -29.62
N SER A 11 -10.31 -7.49 -29.52
CA SER A 11 -9.30 -6.55 -29.02
C SER A 11 -9.24 -5.22 -29.79
N ILE A 12 -9.58 -5.24 -31.08
CA ILE A 12 -9.54 -4.10 -31.99
C ILE A 12 -10.92 -3.47 -32.11
N ASP A 13 -11.94 -4.31 -32.34
CA ASP A 13 -13.31 -3.86 -32.60
C ASP A 13 -13.98 -3.34 -31.31
N LYS A 14 -13.49 -3.76 -30.14
CA LYS A 14 -13.95 -3.38 -28.79
C LYS A 14 -15.48 -3.44 -28.65
N PRO A 15 -16.12 -4.59 -28.97
CA PRO A 15 -17.58 -4.72 -28.99
C PRO A 15 -18.25 -4.47 -27.63
N TRP A 16 -17.49 -4.53 -26.53
CA TRP A 16 -17.95 -4.22 -25.18
C TRP A 16 -18.19 -2.73 -24.91
N LEU A 17 -17.66 -1.82 -25.73
CA LEU A 17 -17.89 -0.38 -25.54
C LEU A 17 -19.37 0.01 -25.64
N LYS A 18 -20.20 -0.80 -26.31
CA LYS A 18 -21.66 -0.61 -26.40
C LYS A 18 -22.39 -0.65 -25.05
N TYR A 19 -21.74 -1.19 -24.01
CA TYR A 19 -22.30 -1.25 -22.65
C TYR A 19 -21.93 -0.04 -21.79
N TYR A 20 -21.13 0.89 -22.30
CA TYR A 20 -20.71 2.11 -21.60
C TYR A 20 -21.41 3.33 -22.20
N SER A 21 -21.74 4.32 -21.38
CA SER A 21 -22.30 5.59 -21.85
C SER A 21 -21.24 6.43 -22.56
N GLU A 22 -21.67 7.28 -23.51
CA GLU A 22 -20.76 8.22 -24.19
C GLU A 22 -20.11 9.20 -23.19
N GLU A 23 -20.83 9.55 -22.12
CA GLU A 23 -20.35 10.39 -21.03
C GLU A 23 -19.16 9.73 -20.30
N ALA A 24 -19.24 8.43 -20.01
CA ALA A 24 -18.16 7.69 -19.38
C ALA A 24 -16.92 7.58 -20.29
N GLY A 25 -17.13 7.47 -21.60
CA GLY A 25 -16.05 7.43 -22.58
C GLY A 25 -15.32 8.76 -22.76
N ASN A 26 -16.02 9.89 -22.55
CA ASN A 26 -15.49 11.25 -22.70
C ASN A 26 -15.10 11.91 -21.36
N ALA A 27 -15.25 11.20 -20.24
CA ALA A 27 -14.91 11.71 -18.93
C ALA A 27 -13.42 12.09 -18.86
N LYS A 28 -13.13 13.26 -18.30
CA LYS A 28 -11.74 13.66 -18.04
C LYS A 28 -11.19 12.78 -16.93
N LEU A 29 -10.14 12.04 -17.25
CA LEU A 29 -9.40 11.25 -16.27
C LEU A 29 -8.54 12.19 -15.42
N PRO A 30 -8.37 11.90 -14.12
CA PRO A 30 -7.43 12.63 -13.28
C PRO A 30 -5.99 12.43 -13.80
N GLU A 31 -5.16 13.46 -13.70
CA GLU A 31 -3.75 13.45 -14.12
C GLU A 31 -2.85 12.84 -13.02
N CYS A 32 -3.17 11.62 -12.58
CA CYS A 32 -2.39 10.90 -11.57
C CYS A 32 -2.25 9.43 -11.93
N ALA A 33 -1.27 8.75 -11.32
CA ALA A 33 -1.18 7.31 -11.47
C ALA A 33 -2.41 6.65 -10.84
N PRO A 34 -2.94 5.54 -11.41
CA PRO A 34 -4.07 4.83 -10.82
C PRO A 34 -3.87 4.46 -9.35
N TYR A 35 -2.61 4.23 -8.95
CA TYR A 35 -2.24 3.96 -7.56
C TYR A 35 -2.33 5.21 -6.67
N GLU A 36 -1.86 6.36 -7.14
CA GLU A 36 -1.94 7.63 -6.41
C GLU A 36 -3.41 8.01 -6.19
N TYR A 37 -4.23 7.87 -7.24
CA TYR A 37 -5.67 8.06 -7.14
C TYR A 37 -6.29 7.15 -6.08
N LEU A 38 -5.96 5.85 -6.10
CA LEU A 38 -6.48 4.90 -5.13
C LEU A 38 -6.03 5.23 -3.70
N TRP A 39 -4.80 5.69 -3.52
CA TRP A 39 -4.26 6.07 -2.22
C TRP A 39 -4.94 7.33 -1.68
N GLU A 40 -4.95 8.42 -2.45
CA GLU A 40 -5.47 9.72 -2.02
C GLU A 40 -6.95 9.67 -1.63
N ASN A 41 -7.75 8.87 -2.34
CA ASN A 41 -9.19 8.76 -2.05
C ASN A 41 -9.51 7.84 -0.87
N ASN A 42 -8.58 6.98 -0.42
CA ASN A 42 -8.86 5.95 0.58
C ASN A 42 -7.93 6.00 1.81
N ILE A 43 -7.09 7.05 1.93
CA ILE A 43 -6.16 7.21 3.05
C ILE A 43 -6.87 7.34 4.41
N ASP A 44 -8.06 7.94 4.44
CA ASP A 44 -8.86 8.08 5.67
C ASP A 44 -9.68 6.80 5.99
N HIS A 45 -9.64 5.81 5.09
CA HIS A 45 -10.50 4.62 5.08
C HIS A 45 -9.67 3.33 4.92
N LEU A 46 -8.46 3.30 5.48
CA LEU A 46 -7.51 2.18 5.30
C LEU A 46 -8.02 0.84 5.84
N GLU A 47 -8.85 0.87 6.88
CA GLU A 47 -9.44 -0.32 7.50
C GLU A 47 -10.66 -0.84 6.71
N ASP A 48 -11.19 -0.07 5.77
CA ASP A 48 -12.35 -0.46 4.98
C ASP A 48 -11.98 -1.54 3.94
N ILE A 49 -12.99 -2.29 3.53
CA ILE A 49 -12.84 -3.40 2.56
C ILE A 49 -12.64 -2.83 1.16
N ALA A 50 -11.45 -3.00 0.60
CA ALA A 50 -11.12 -2.62 -0.78
C ALA A 50 -11.63 -3.64 -1.79
N LEU A 51 -11.53 -4.93 -1.46
CA LEU A 51 -11.90 -6.03 -2.35
C LEU A 51 -12.68 -7.09 -1.57
N ASN A 52 -13.84 -7.48 -2.09
CA ASN A 52 -14.55 -8.68 -1.68
C ASN A 52 -14.68 -9.62 -2.87
N TYR A 53 -13.81 -10.63 -2.92
CA TYR A 53 -13.74 -11.59 -4.01
C TYR A 53 -14.06 -12.98 -3.50
N PHE A 54 -15.22 -13.53 -3.87
CA PHE A 54 -15.69 -14.85 -3.44
C PHE A 54 -15.66 -15.07 -1.91
N GLY A 55 -15.96 -14.01 -1.15
CA GLY A 55 -15.96 -14.06 0.31
C GLY A 55 -14.58 -13.81 0.95
N MET A 56 -13.50 -13.74 0.15
CA MET A 56 -12.23 -13.21 0.61
C MET A 56 -12.31 -11.68 0.64
N LYS A 57 -12.13 -11.11 1.83
CA LYS A 57 -12.12 -9.68 2.05
C LYS A 57 -10.68 -9.22 2.22
N MET A 58 -10.30 -8.17 1.50
CA MET A 58 -9.03 -7.47 1.69
C MET A 58 -9.31 -6.00 1.97
N THR A 59 -8.60 -5.44 2.95
CA THR A 59 -8.68 -4.02 3.31
C THR A 59 -7.79 -3.17 2.41
N TYR A 60 -8.04 -1.86 2.34
CA TYR A 60 -7.18 -0.93 1.61
C TYR A 60 -5.74 -0.98 2.14
N MET A 61 -5.57 -1.01 3.45
CA MET A 61 -4.26 -1.18 4.08
C MET A 61 -3.52 -2.40 3.54
N GLY A 62 -4.16 -3.58 3.55
CA GLY A 62 -3.53 -4.82 3.10
C GLY A 62 -3.06 -4.79 1.63
N VAL A 63 -3.81 -4.11 0.76
CA VAL A 63 -3.41 -3.93 -0.66
C VAL A 63 -2.14 -3.09 -0.77
N PHE A 64 -2.01 -2.04 0.03
CA PHE A 64 -0.83 -1.18 0.03
C PHE A 64 0.38 -1.85 0.70
N GLU A 65 0.15 -2.57 1.80
CA GLU A 65 1.18 -3.37 2.48
C GLU A 65 1.82 -4.38 1.52
N GLU A 66 1.01 -5.13 0.77
CA GLU A 66 1.52 -6.12 -0.19
C GLU A 66 2.43 -5.47 -1.24
N LYS A 67 2.07 -4.30 -1.76
CA LYS A 67 2.89 -3.55 -2.73
C LYS A 67 4.22 -3.11 -2.14
N VAL A 68 4.21 -2.61 -0.91
CA VAL A 68 5.43 -2.18 -0.20
C VAL A 68 6.34 -3.39 0.06
N LEU A 69 5.77 -4.52 0.50
CA LEU A 69 6.51 -5.75 0.75
C LEU A 69 7.16 -6.30 -0.52
N GLN A 70 6.42 -6.34 -1.64
CA GLN A 70 6.97 -6.76 -2.94
C GLN A 70 8.11 -5.84 -3.42
N ALA A 71 7.99 -4.53 -3.21
CA ALA A 71 9.04 -3.58 -3.57
C ALA A 71 10.28 -3.76 -2.68
N ALA A 72 10.08 -3.97 -1.38
CA ALA A 72 11.14 -4.22 -0.42
C ALA A 72 11.90 -5.52 -0.72
N GLU A 73 11.20 -6.60 -1.07
CA GLU A 73 11.80 -7.87 -1.49
C GLU A 73 12.69 -7.69 -2.73
N LYS A 74 12.18 -7.00 -3.76
CA LYS A 74 12.96 -6.68 -4.97
C LYS A 74 14.21 -5.84 -4.68
N ALA A 75 14.12 -4.96 -3.68
CA ALA A 75 15.24 -4.14 -3.24
C ALA A 75 16.22 -4.87 -2.30
N GLY A 76 15.95 -6.13 -1.94
CA GLY A 76 16.79 -6.92 -1.03
C GLY A 76 16.71 -6.48 0.43
N VAL A 77 15.61 -5.85 0.84
CA VAL A 77 15.39 -5.39 2.21
C VAL A 77 15.05 -6.59 3.10
N ASN A 78 15.86 -6.80 4.14
CA ASN A 78 15.75 -7.97 5.01
C ASN A 78 14.63 -7.84 6.08
N LYS A 79 14.18 -6.61 6.36
CA LYS A 79 13.12 -6.33 7.34
C LYS A 79 12.40 -5.03 7.02
N VAL A 80 11.06 -5.09 6.95
CA VAL A 80 10.18 -3.93 6.82
C VAL A 80 9.40 -3.78 8.12
N ILE A 81 9.33 -2.57 8.67
CA ILE A 81 8.55 -2.25 9.86
C ILE A 81 7.53 -1.19 9.45
N MET A 82 6.25 -1.47 9.68
CA MET A 82 5.15 -0.55 9.39
C MET A 82 4.60 -0.02 10.72
N TYR A 83 4.42 1.30 10.83
CA TYR A 83 3.89 1.96 12.01
C TYR A 83 2.96 3.10 11.56
N SER A 84 1.85 3.31 12.26
CA SER A 84 1.04 4.52 12.10
C SER A 84 1.78 5.71 12.72
N GLN A 85 1.76 6.88 12.10
CA GLN A 85 2.38 8.08 12.70
C GLN A 85 1.73 8.48 14.04
N SER A 86 0.45 8.14 14.26
CA SER A 86 -0.22 8.34 15.55
C SER A 86 0.21 7.29 16.58
N ASP A 87 0.55 6.10 16.11
CA ASP A 87 1.12 5.03 16.91
C ASP A 87 2.64 5.19 16.98
N TYR A 88 3.05 6.10 17.86
CA TYR A 88 4.25 5.87 18.66
C TYR A 88 5.60 5.96 17.92
N MET A 89 6.50 6.70 18.54
CA MET A 89 7.79 6.09 18.79
C MET A 89 7.89 5.88 20.30
N PRO A 90 7.90 4.62 20.81
CA PRO A 90 8.15 4.39 22.22
C PRO A 90 9.50 5.03 22.55
N THR A 91 9.60 5.75 23.67
CA THR A 91 10.79 6.56 24.01
C THR A 91 12.09 5.78 23.83
N ARG A 92 12.06 4.47 24.13
CA ARG A 92 13.17 3.54 23.96
C ARG A 92 13.54 3.25 22.50
N VAL A 93 12.58 2.97 21.64
CA VAL A 93 12.81 2.73 20.19
C VAL A 93 13.24 4.03 19.49
N LYS A 94 12.73 5.18 19.93
CA LYS A 94 13.20 6.50 19.48
C LYS A 94 14.65 6.76 19.85
N ALA A 95 15.03 6.43 21.08
CA ALA A 95 16.41 6.56 21.53
C ALA A 95 17.36 5.65 20.74
N GLU A 96 16.99 4.39 20.51
CA GLU A 96 17.77 3.43 19.72
C GLU A 96 17.99 3.91 18.28
N PHE A 97 16.91 4.30 17.59
CA PHE A 97 17.01 4.83 16.22
C PHE A 97 17.86 6.11 16.13
N LEU A 98 17.71 7.04 17.10
CA LEU A 98 18.50 8.27 17.16
C LEU A 98 19.98 8.00 17.46
N TRP A 99 20.31 6.96 18.23
CA TRP A 99 21.70 6.57 18.52
C TRP A 99 22.36 5.88 17.32
N GLU A 100 21.61 5.06 16.59
CA GLU A 100 22.05 4.44 15.34
C GLU A 100 22.35 5.50 14.25
N MET A 101 21.46 6.49 14.10
CA MET A 101 21.65 7.63 13.19
C MET A 101 22.85 8.52 13.55
N LYS A 102 23.29 8.53 14.82
CA LYS A 102 24.46 9.30 15.30
C LYS A 102 25.78 8.54 15.19
N GLY A 103 25.79 7.33 14.61
CA GLY A 103 27.01 6.52 14.44
C GLY A 103 27.62 6.01 15.74
N GLN A 104 26.90 6.10 16.85
CA GLN A 104 27.35 5.63 18.17
C GLN A 104 26.72 4.27 18.47
N ASN A 105 27.08 3.25 17.69
CA ASN A 105 26.60 1.90 17.92
C ASN A 105 27.32 1.29 19.14
N ARG A 106 26.76 1.47 20.33
CA ARG A 106 27.10 0.66 21.51
C ARG A 106 26.10 -0.47 21.56
N GLY A 107 26.48 -1.64 21.06
CA GLY A 107 25.63 -2.82 21.11
C GLY A 107 25.16 -3.09 22.54
N PHE A 108 23.86 -3.23 22.74
CA PHE A 108 23.31 -3.69 24.01
C PHE A 108 23.72 -5.15 24.22
N SER A 109 24.29 -5.44 25.39
CA SER A 109 24.58 -6.80 25.82
C SER A 109 23.28 -7.59 25.93
N LYS A 110 23.30 -8.90 25.60
CA LYS A 110 22.14 -9.79 25.80
C LYS A 110 21.60 -9.82 27.24
N GLN A 111 22.36 -9.30 28.20
CA GLN A 111 21.97 -9.21 29.61
C GLN A 111 20.84 -8.21 29.88
N ASP A 112 20.62 -7.23 29.00
CA ASP A 112 19.60 -6.18 29.20
C ASP A 112 18.16 -6.61 28.86
N ARG A 113 17.93 -7.91 28.65
CA ARG A 113 16.62 -8.50 28.29
C ARG A 113 15.77 -8.96 29.47
N VAL A 114 16.27 -8.93 30.70
CA VAL A 114 15.51 -9.41 31.86
C VAL A 114 14.82 -8.23 32.54
N TYR A 115 13.55 -8.04 32.21
CA TYR A 115 12.64 -7.23 33.03
C TYR A 115 12.14 -8.13 34.18
N ASN A 116 12.73 -8.00 35.37
CA ASN A 116 12.17 -8.61 36.57
C ASN A 116 10.96 -7.77 37.00
N GLY A 117 9.78 -8.18 36.56
CA GLY A 117 8.50 -7.54 36.87
C GLY A 117 8.01 -7.78 38.31
N ASN A 118 8.89 -7.68 39.30
CA ASN A 118 8.53 -7.69 40.71
C ASN A 118 9.38 -6.66 41.47
N THR A 119 9.04 -5.38 41.33
CA THR A 119 9.20 -4.45 42.44
C THR A 119 8.13 -3.36 42.38
N LEU A 120 7.34 -3.32 43.46
CA LEU A 120 6.29 -2.37 43.88
C LEU A 120 4.86 -2.67 43.40
#